data_AF-A0A1H4NK76-F1
#
_entry.id   AF-A0A1H4NK76-F1
#
_cell.length_a   1.000
_cell.length_b   1.000
_cell.length_c   1.000
_cell.angle_alpha   90.00
_cell.angle_beta   90.00
_cell.angle_gamma   90.00
#
_symmetry.space_group_name_H-M   'P 1'
#
loop_
_entity.id
_entity.type
_entity.pdbx_description
1 polymer ?
#
loop_
_entity_poly.entity_id
_entity_poly.type
_entity_poly.pdbx_seq_one_letter_code
_entity_poly.pdbx_strand_id
1 'polypeptide(L)'
;MSANDPAPAADPVEFSVDLTAHEMLRRAHVMDAVAPAWDPVEALRDEDAARDLLYSGLDEEQQRIYDELVAAGVLPERGDGRAAA
;
A
#
# COMPACT_ATOMS: atom_id res chain seq x y z
N MET A 1 49.23 -11.22 -39.72
CA MET A 1 48.61 -12.25 -38.86
C MET A 1 47.88 -11.51 -37.76
N SER A 2 46.56 -11.32 -37.90
CA SER A 2 45.75 -10.63 -36.89
C SER A 2 45.32 -11.62 -35.82
N ALA A 3 45.76 -11.39 -34.59
CA ALA A 3 45.27 -12.07 -33.40
C ALA A 3 43.90 -11.49 -33.05
N ASN A 4 42.84 -12.20 -33.46
CA ASN A 4 41.49 -11.95 -32.98
C ASN A 4 40.91 -13.30 -32.56
N ASP A 5 41.55 -13.91 -31.56
CA ASP A 5 40.96 -15.06 -30.87
C ASP A 5 39.84 -14.51 -29.97
N PRO A 6 38.59 -14.94 -30.14
CA PRO A 6 37.53 -14.56 -29.23
C PRO A 6 37.88 -15.11 -27.85
N ALA A 7 37.94 -14.24 -26.85
CA ALA A 7 38.06 -14.65 -25.46
C ALA A 7 36.94 -15.66 -25.14
N PRO A 8 37.24 -16.76 -24.43
CA PRO A 8 36.22 -17.76 -24.11
C PRO A 8 35.06 -17.06 -23.40
N ALA A 9 33.84 -17.30 -23.88
CA ALA A 9 32.64 -16.79 -23.23
C ALA A 9 32.61 -17.36 -21.81
N ALA A 10 32.56 -16.48 -20.82
CA ALA A 10 32.50 -16.88 -19.42
C ALA A 10 31.22 -17.69 -19.15
N ASP A 11 31.35 -18.75 -18.37
CA ASP A 11 30.20 -19.55 -17.96
C ASP A 11 29.20 -18.69 -17.16
N PRO A 12 27.88 -18.89 -17.34
CA PRO A 12 26.87 -18.17 -16.58
C PRO A 12 27.04 -18.40 -15.07
N VAL A 13 27.03 -17.32 -14.29
CA VAL A 13 27.07 -17.38 -12.83
C VAL A 13 25.65 -17.36 -12.29
N GLU A 14 25.39 -18.16 -11.26
CA GLU A 14 24.11 -18.14 -10.55
C GLU A 14 23.88 -16.77 -9.88
N PHE A 15 22.77 -16.13 -10.25
CA PHE A 15 22.34 -14.86 -9.70
C PHE A 15 20.97 -15.03 -9.06
N SER A 16 20.93 -15.06 -7.73
CA SER A 16 19.70 -15.13 -6.93
C SER A 16 19.54 -13.86 -6.11
N VAL A 17 18.33 -13.28 -6.10
CA VAL A 17 17.99 -12.13 -5.26
C VAL A 17 16.85 -12.52 -4.33
N ASP A 18 17.06 -12.36 -3.03
CA ASP A 18 16.00 -12.51 -2.04
C ASP A 18 15.17 -11.23 -1.98
N LEU A 19 14.07 -11.20 -2.73
CA LEU A 19 13.15 -10.06 -2.73
C LEU A 19 12.45 -9.84 -1.37
N THR A 20 12.35 -10.87 -0.53
CA THR A 20 11.73 -10.74 0.79
C THR A 20 12.62 -9.90 1.71
N ALA A 21 13.91 -10.22 1.76
CA ALA A 21 14.89 -9.43 2.50
C ALA A 21 14.96 -7.99 2.00
N HIS A 22 14.94 -7.79 0.67
CA HIS A 22 14.95 -6.44 0.09
C HIS A 22 13.69 -5.65 0.42
N GLU A 23 12.51 -6.27 0.43
CA GLU A 23 11.26 -5.59 0.81
C GLU A 23 11.26 -5.22 2.30
N MET A 24 11.79 -6.07 3.17
CA MET A 24 11.93 -5.74 4.59
C MET A 24 12.84 -4.52 4.80
N LEU A 25 13.97 -4.46 4.08
CA LEU A 25 14.87 -3.31 4.11
C LEU A 25 14.20 -2.05 3.58
N ARG A 26 13.46 -2.14 2.46
CA ARG A 26 12.70 -1.01 1.92
C ARG A 26 11.71 -0.47 2.94
N ARG A 27 10.93 -1.34 3.59
CA ARG A 27 9.95 -0.93 4.63
C ARG A 27 10.65 -0.28 5.81
N ALA A 28 11.78 -0.80 6.27
CA ALA A 28 12.55 -0.21 7.36
C ALA A 28 13.00 1.22 7.01
N HIS A 29 13.55 1.43 5.81
CA HIS A 29 13.97 2.76 5.36
C HIS A 29 12.79 3.73 5.18
N VAL A 30 11.64 3.26 4.69
CA VAL A 30 10.43 4.08 4.60
C VAL A 30 9.96 4.51 5.99
N MET A 31 9.94 3.58 6.94
CA MET A 31 9.55 3.88 8.32
C MET A 31 10.53 4.85 8.98
N ASP A 32 11.84 4.68 8.78
CA ASP A 32 12.85 5.62 9.30
C ASP A 32 12.68 7.04 8.72
N ALA A 33 12.37 7.14 7.42
CA ALA A 33 12.15 8.43 6.76
C ALA A 33 10.86 9.14 7.21
N VAL A 34 9.80 8.39 7.52
CA VAL A 34 8.45 8.91 7.79
C VAL A 34 8.16 9.05 9.28
N ALA A 35 8.65 8.14 10.13
CA ALA A 35 8.31 8.05 11.55
C ALA A 35 8.56 9.32 12.39
N PRO A 36 9.60 10.15 12.16
CA PRO A 36 9.84 11.32 13.01
C PRO A 36 8.72 12.36 12.97
N ALA A 37 7.93 12.40 11.90
CA ALA A 37 6.86 13.38 11.69
C ALA A 37 5.47 12.73 11.51
N TRP A 38 5.38 11.41 11.53
CA TRP A 38 4.14 10.70 11.26
C TRP A 38 3.48 10.23 12.56
N ASP A 39 2.30 10.79 12.84
CA ASP A 39 1.38 10.23 13.83
C ASP A 39 0.40 9.27 13.12
N PRO A 40 0.55 7.95 13.29
CA PRO A 40 -0.31 6.97 12.62
C PRO A 40 -1.76 7.03 13.12
N VAL A 41 -2.00 7.50 14.35
CA VAL A 41 -3.34 7.62 14.92
C VAL A 41 -4.04 8.85 14.35
N GLU A 42 -3.32 9.97 14.22
CA GLU A 42 -3.83 11.15 13.51
C GLU A 42 -4.15 10.82 12.05
N ALA A 43 -3.24 10.15 11.34
CA ALA A 43 -3.48 9.74 9.94
C ALA A 43 -4.72 8.84 9.77
N LEU A 44 -4.98 7.93 10.72
CA LEU A 44 -6.20 7.11 10.69
C LEU A 44 -7.47 7.93 10.94
N ARG A 45 -7.42 8.89 11.86
CA ARG A 45 -8.55 9.80 12.12
C ARG A 45 -8.85 10.70 10.93
N ASP A 46 -7.80 11.20 10.27
CA ASP A 46 -7.93 12.02 9.08
C ASP A 46 -8.54 11.25 7.91
N GLU A 47 -8.17 9.98 7.73
CA GLU A 47 -8.77 9.09 6.74
C GLU A 47 -10.26 8.84 7.02
N ASP A 48 -10.63 8.59 8.29
CA ASP A 48 -12.04 8.44 8.68
C ASP A 48 -12.84 9.72 8.42
N ALA A 49 -12.29 10.89 8.75
CA ALA A 49 -12.92 12.18 8.49
C ALA A 49 -13.05 12.47 6.98
N ALA A 50 -12.05 12.10 6.18
CA ALA A 50 -12.10 12.25 4.73
C ALA A 50 -13.16 11.32 4.11
N ARG A 51 -13.29 10.09 4.59
CA ARG A 51 -14.34 9.15 4.19
C ARG A 51 -15.72 9.65 4.56
N ASP A 52 -15.88 10.24 5.74
CA ASP A 52 -17.12 10.91 6.13
C ASP A 52 -17.44 12.11 5.24
N LEU A 53 -16.44 12.87 4.80
CA LEU A 53 -16.68 13.96 3.86
C LEU A 53 -17.07 13.44 2.47
N LEU A 54 -16.41 12.38 1.99
CA LEU A 54 -16.63 11.80 0.65
C LEU A 54 -18.07 11.31 0.46
N TYR A 55 -18.64 10.70 1.50
CA TYR A 55 -20.03 10.23 1.50
C TYR A 55 -20.96 11.17 2.29
N SER A 56 -20.61 12.46 2.38
CA SER A 56 -21.49 13.48 2.92
C SER A 56 -22.45 14.01 1.85
N GLY A 57 -23.64 14.43 2.26
CA GLY A 57 -24.59 15.11 1.39
C GLY A 57 -25.12 14.24 0.23
N LEU A 58 -25.17 12.92 0.40
CA LEU A 58 -25.77 12.02 -0.58
C LEU A 58 -27.25 12.33 -0.74
N ASP A 59 -27.72 12.35 -1.98
CA ASP A 59 -29.15 12.33 -2.26
C ASP A 59 -29.76 10.94 -1.98
N GLU A 60 -31.09 10.82 -2.10
CA GLU A 60 -31.81 9.59 -1.76
C GLU A 60 -31.38 8.38 -2.60
N GLU A 61 -31.05 8.58 -3.89
CA GLU A 61 -30.62 7.49 -4.76
C GLU A 61 -29.18 7.08 -4.42
N GLN A 62 -28.31 8.05 -4.20
CA GLN A 62 -26.93 7.83 -3.79
C GLN A 62 -26.85 7.15 -2.42
N GLN A 63 -27.69 7.54 -1.46
CA GLN A 63 -27.75 6.91 -0.15
C GLN A 63 -28.19 5.44 -0.27
N ARG A 64 -29.20 5.15 -1.10
CA ARG A 64 -29.64 3.77 -1.34
C ARG A 64 -28.52 2.90 -1.92
N ILE A 65 -27.74 3.42 -2.87
CA ILE A 65 -26.60 2.70 -3.46
C ILE A 65 -25.49 2.51 -2.42
N TYR A 66 -25.19 3.55 -1.63
CA TYR A 66 -24.22 3.45 -0.54
C TYR A 66 -24.59 2.32 0.44
N ASP A 67 -25.84 2.27 0.88
CA ASP A 67 -26.34 1.24 1.80
C ASP A 67 -26.26 -0.16 1.19
N GLU A 68 -26.55 -0.32 -0.10
CA GLU A 68 -26.42 -1.59 -0.83
C GLU A 68 -24.97 -2.06 -0.89
N LEU A 69 -24.03 -1.15 -1.16
CA LEU A 69 -22.61 -1.45 -1.21
C LEU A 69 -22.02 -1.80 0.17
N VAL A 70 -22.53 -1.16 1.23
CA VAL A 70 -22.19 -1.50 2.61
C VAL A 70 -22.71 -2.90 2.95
N ALA A 71 -23.98 -3.20 2.66
CA ALA A 71 -24.57 -4.51 2.91
C ALA A 71 -23.86 -5.64 2.12
N ALA A 72 -23.34 -5.34 0.93
CA ALA A 72 -22.55 -6.26 0.12
C ALA A 72 -21.10 -6.43 0.61
N GLY A 73 -20.65 -5.64 1.60
CA GLY A 73 -19.27 -5.63 2.08
C GLY A 73 -18.27 -4.98 1.12
N VAL A 74 -18.74 -4.26 0.10
CA VAL A 74 -17.90 -3.52 -0.84
C VAL A 74 -17.38 -2.24 -0.19
N LEU A 75 -18.25 -1.55 0.55
CA LEU A 75 -17.88 -0.39 1.34
C LEU A 75 -17.86 -0.71 2.83
N PRO A 76 -16.93 -0.12 3.59
CA PRO A 76 -16.92 -0.24 5.05
C PRO A 76 -18.08 0.52 5.67
N GLU A 77 -18.65 -0.01 6.76
CA GLU A 77 -19.62 0.71 7.59
C GLU A 77 -19.00 2.00 8.17
N ARG A 78 -19.88 2.98 8.37
CA ARG A 78 -19.52 4.29 8.90
C ARG A 78 -19.49 4.24 10.42
N GLY A 79 -18.44 4.78 11.04
CA GLY A 79 -18.37 4.90 12.51
C GLY A 79 -17.89 3.65 13.26
N ASP A 80 -17.79 2.49 12.62
CA ASP A 80 -17.16 1.31 13.22
C ASP A 80 -15.65 1.45 13.11
N GLY A 81 -15.10 2.23 14.05
CA GLY A 81 -13.68 2.42 14.24
C GLY A 81 -12.98 1.08 14.15
N ARG A 82 -12.02 0.98 13.23
CA ARG A 82 -11.12 -0.17 13.08
C ARG A 82 -10.07 -0.17 14.20
N ALA A 83 -10.55 -0.05 15.43
CA ALA A 83 -9.84 -0.02 16.69
C ALA A 83 -10.55 -0.93 17.70
N ALA A 84 -10.72 -2.21 17.36
CA ALA A 84 -10.85 -3.32 18.32
C ALA A 84 -10.92 -4.68 17.60
N ALA A 85 -9.77 -5.36 17.50
CA ALA A 85 -9.59 -6.80 17.68
C ALA A 85 -8.09 -7.13 17.69
#